data_AF-A0A951AM85-F1
#
_entry.id   AF-A0A951AM85-F1
#
_cell.length_a   1.000
_cell.length_b   1.000
_cell.length_c   1.000
_cell.angle_alpha   90.00
_cell.angle_beta   90.00
_cell.angle_gamma   90.00
#
_symmetry.space_group_name_H-M   'P 1'
#
loop_
_entity.id
_entity.type
_entity.pdbx_description
1 polymer ?
#
loop_
_entity_poly.entity_id
_entity_poly.type
_entity_poly.pdbx_seq_one_letter_code
_entity_poly.pdbx_strand_id
1 'polypeptide(L)' 'MGNDSGVCGQLRVMARPAVGVGPLSVREARELTREIAQALAVAWDKVVEAYQRRVWEPLGYGSWDCY' A
#
# COMPACT_ATOMS: atom_id res chain seq x y z
N MET A 1 28.06 -33.46 7.91
CA MET A 1 26.79 -32.80 8.31
C MET A 1 26.85 -31.41 7.69
N GLY A 2 26.35 -31.17 6.49
CA GLY A 2 24.99 -31.42 6.02
C GLY A 2 24.32 -30.06 5.91
N ASN A 3 24.48 -29.41 4.77
CA ASN A 3 23.84 -28.14 4.42
C ASN A 3 22.31 -28.30 4.48
N ASP A 4 21.61 -27.34 5.10
CA ASP A 4 20.22 -27.02 4.76
C ASP A 4 19.93 -25.56 5.16
N SER A 5 19.80 -24.65 4.18
CA SER A 5 18.53 -24.29 3.52
C SER A 5 17.70 -23.38 4.46
N GLY A 6 17.76 -22.05 4.39
CA GLY A 6 17.73 -21.24 3.18
C GLY A 6 16.29 -21.00 2.71
N VAL A 7 15.39 -20.49 3.57
CA VAL A 7 14.13 -19.88 3.13
C VAL A 7 13.79 -18.68 4.03
N CYS A 8 14.54 -17.59 3.87
CA CYS A 8 14.06 -16.29 4.32
C CYS A 8 13.05 -15.84 3.26
N GLY A 9 11.77 -15.81 3.63
CA GLY A 9 10.64 -15.53 2.75
C GLY A 9 10.94 -14.34 1.84
N GLN A 10 11.07 -14.64 0.55
CA GLN A 10 11.39 -13.68 -0.49
C GLN A 10 10.16 -12.82 -0.74
N LEU A 11 9.94 -11.83 0.13
CA LEU A 11 9.00 -10.76 -0.11
C LEU A 11 9.54 -10.02 -1.33
N ARG A 12 9.04 -10.39 -2.51
CA ARG A 12 9.36 -9.71 -3.77
C ARG A 12 8.78 -8.32 -3.65
N VAL A 13 9.59 -7.39 -3.13
CA VAL A 13 9.39 -5.96 -3.32
C VAL A 13 9.40 -5.78 -4.82
N MET A 14 8.21 -5.74 -5.42
CA MET A 14 8.02 -5.34 -6.80
C MET A 14 8.53 -3.90 -6.84
N ALA A 15 9.79 -3.73 -7.25
CA ALA A 15 10.38 -2.43 -7.46
C ALA A 15 9.39 -1.63 -8.32
N ARG A 16 8.87 -0.52 -7.79
CA ARG A 16 8.01 0.37 -8.58
C ARG A 16 8.81 0.75 -9.83
N PRO A 17 8.26 0.53 -11.04
CA PRO A 17 8.95 1.00 -12.24
C PRO A 17 9.24 2.49 -12.07
N ALA A 18 10.44 2.91 -12.47
CA ALA A 18 10.82 4.30 -12.47
C ALA A 18 9.76 5.08 -13.26
N VAL A 19 9.10 6.04 -12.59
CA VAL A 19 8.17 6.94 -13.27
C VAL A 19 8.98 7.67 -14.35
N GLY A 20 8.62 7.47 -15.61
CA GLY A 20 9.29 8.12 -16.73
C GLY A 20 9.28 9.63 -16.54
N VAL A 21 10.42 10.29 -16.76
CA VAL A 21 10.53 11.74 -16.65
C VAL A 21 10.03 12.36 -17.96
N GLY A 22 8.81 12.91 -17.95
CA GLY A 22 8.20 13.62 -19.08
C GLY A 22 6.68 13.75 -18.94
N PRO A 23 6.03 14.66 -19.69
CA PRO A 23 4.57 14.76 -19.70
C PRO A 23 3.92 13.47 -20.22
N LEU A 24 2.85 13.03 -19.56
CA LEU A 24 2.04 11.90 -20.02
C LEU A 24 1.26 12.28 -21.28
N SER A 25 1.02 11.29 -22.15
CA SER A 25 -0.02 11.41 -23.15
C SER A 25 -1.41 11.51 -22.49
N VAL A 26 -2.40 12.03 -23.22
CA VAL A 26 -3.78 12.13 -22.72
C VAL A 26 -4.33 10.77 -22.28
N ARG A 27 -3.97 9.70 -22.98
CA ARG A 27 -4.38 8.33 -22.63
C ARG A 27 -3.77 7.89 -21.31
N GLU A 28 -2.46 8.02 -21.16
CA GLU A 28 -1.74 7.65 -19.93
C GLU A 28 -2.21 8.48 -18.73
N ALA A 29 -2.45 9.79 -18.92
CA ALA A 29 -2.97 10.66 -17.86
C ALA A 29 -4.37 10.21 -17.39
N ARG A 30 -5.25 9.80 -18.32
CA ARG A 30 -6.59 9.27 -18.00
C ARG A 30 -6.53 7.92 -17.30
N GLU A 31 -5.64 7.04 -17.75
CA GLU A 31 -5.39 5.74 -17.11
C GLU A 31 -4.91 5.94 -15.67
N LEU A 32 -3.85 6.73 -15.49
CA LEU A 32 -3.31 7.04 -14.16
C LEU A 32 -4.34 7.69 -13.24
N THR A 33 -5.15 8.63 -13.75
CA THR A 33 -6.18 9.29 -12.95
C THR A 33 -7.26 8.29 -12.50
N ARG A 34 -7.66 7.35 -13.35
CA ARG A 34 -8.61 6.29 -12.98
C ARG A 34 -8.02 5.36 -11.93
N GLU A 35 -6.77 4.98 -12.08
CA GLU A 35 -6.04 4.15 -11.09
C GLU A 35 -5.96 4.86 -9.74
N ILE A 36 -5.63 6.16 -9.73
CA ILE A 36 -5.61 6.97 -8.50
C ILE A 36 -7.00 7.01 -7.85
N ALA A 37 -8.06 7.25 -8.64
CA ALA A 37 -9.42 7.30 -8.10
C ALA A 37 -9.82 5.97 -7.44
N GLN A 38 -9.51 4.84 -8.09
CA GLN A 38 -9.76 3.51 -7.54
C GLN A 38 -8.94 3.24 -6.27
N ALA A 39 -7.65 3.58 -6.29
CA ALA A 39 -6.77 3.41 -5.16
C ALA A 39 -7.24 4.24 -3.95
N LEU A 40 -7.69 5.47 -4.19
CA LEU A 40 -8.24 6.33 -3.14
C LEU A 40 -9.53 5.77 -2.54
N ALA A 41 -10.44 5.23 -3.36
CA ALA A 41 -11.65 4.59 -2.86
C ALA A 41 -11.32 3.41 -1.92
N VAL A 42 -10.42 2.53 -2.35
CA VAL A 42 -9.99 1.37 -1.55
C VAL A 42 -9.26 1.81 -0.28
N ALA A 43 -8.38 2.81 -0.38
CA ALA A 43 -7.67 3.35 0.78
C ALA A 43 -8.64 3.97 1.79
N TRP A 44 -9.66 4.68 1.30
CA TRP A 44 -10.68 5.27 2.16
C TRP A 44 -11.49 4.22 2.91
N ASP A 45 -11.95 3.17 2.22
CA ASP A 45 -12.68 2.06 2.87
C ASP A 45 -11.83 1.40 3.97
N LYS A 46 -10.52 1.25 3.74
CA LYS A 46 -9.56 0.74 4.72
C LYS A 46 -9.41 1.67 5.92
N VAL A 47 -9.35 2.99 5.71
CA VAL A 47 -9.29 3.98 6.79
C VAL A 47 -10.57 3.92 7.63
N VAL A 48 -11.74 3.86 6.99
CA VAL A 48 -13.02 3.72 7.68
C VAL A 48 -13.08 2.43 8.49
N GLU A 49 -12.70 1.29 7.90
CA GLU A 49 -12.64 0.00 8.60
C GLU A 49 -11.69 0.07 9.81
N ALA A 50 -10.48 0.59 9.61
CA ALA A 50 -9.47 0.75 10.66
C ALA A 50 -9.99 1.62 11.81
N TYR A 51 -10.72 2.69 11.49
CA TYR A 51 -11.30 3.58 12.48
C TYR A 51 -12.44 2.93 13.26
N GLN A 52 -13.41 2.32 12.55
CA GLN A 52 -14.55 1.65 13.17
C GLN A 52 -14.12 0.48 14.06
N ARG A 53 -13.09 -0.25 13.64
CA ARG A 53 -12.54 -1.39 14.39
C ARG A 53 -11.48 -0.99 15.41
N ARG A 54 -11.21 0.31 15.55
CA ARG A 54 -10.27 0.88 16.51
C ARG A 54 -8.90 0.21 16.45
N VAL A 55 -8.30 0.15 15.26
CA VAL A 55 -7.06 -0.59 15.00
C VAL A 55 -5.90 -0.20 15.94
N TRP A 56 -5.94 0.99 16.51
CA TRP A 56 -4.99 1.50 17.49
C TRP A 56 -5.03 0.76 18.84
N GLU A 57 -6.19 0.26 19.28
CA GLU A 57 -6.36 -0.44 20.56
C GLU A 57 -5.48 -1.71 20.65
N PRO A 58 -5.54 -2.67 19.71
CA PRO A 58 -4.67 -3.86 19.77
C PRO A 58 -3.20 -3.54 19.53
N LEU A 59 -2.88 -2.38 18.96
CA LEU A 59 -1.51 -1.89 18.81
C LEU A 59 -0.99 -1.19 20.07
N GLY A 60 -1.82 -1.02 21.10
CA GLY A 60 -1.45 -0.44 22.40
C GLY A 60 -1.57 1.09 22.49
N TYR A 61 -2.18 1.74 21.49
CA TYR A 61 -2.42 3.18 21.50
C TYR A 61 -3.79 3.49 22.11
N GLY A 62 -3.91 4.63 22.79
CA GLY A 62 -5.14 5.03 23.50
C GLY A 62 -6.23 5.64 22.60
N SER A 63 -5.87 6.14 21.43
CA SER A 63 -6.78 6.78 20.46
C SER A 63 -6.21 6.73 19.06
N TRP A 64 -7.04 7.03 18.05
CA TRP A 64 -6.60 7.21 16.67
C TRP A 64 -5.50 8.26 16.52
N ASP A 65 -5.59 9.39 17.24
CA ASP A 65 -4.62 10.49 17.12
C ASP A 65 -3.26 10.17 17.75
N CYS A 66 -3.18 9.15 18.60
CA CYS A 66 -1.93 8.69 19.20
C CYS A 66 -1.22 7.62 18.35
N TYR A 67 -1.91 7.05 17.37
CA TYR A 67 -1.38 6.06 16.41
C TYR A 67 -0.75 6.78 15.21
#